data_AF-A0A936N8M0-F1
#
_entry.id   AF-A0A936N8M0-F1
#
_cell.length_a   1.000
_cell.length_b   1.000
_cell.length_c   1.000
_cell.angle_alpha   90.00
_cell.angle_beta   90.00
_cell.angle_gamma   90.00
#
_symmetry.space_group_name_H-M   'P 1'
#
loop_
_entity.id
_entity.type
_entity.pdbx_description
1 polymer ?
#
loop_
_entity_poly.entity_id
_entity_poly.type
_entity_poly.pdbx_seq_one_letter_code
_entity_poly.pdbx_strand_id
1 'polypeptide(L)'
;MERLSGIDAAFTYLETPNAHMHVAMTAILDTETMPGGYSFEAIRQLVLERMHLVAPFRRRLVNVPFNLNHPIWIEDPDFDIDFHVHRVDAPAPGGRRELAELAARIASVPLDRRRPLWEIWVIEGLKHDRIGVVTKVHHSAVDGASGTEIMTTLYDMVAEGADVTPPEPHEPEHIPNEWELIGYAMSSRLKRWMDMPALLGRTVGNLSNVVSSRLSDDPAPHGALPLTAPPTPFNSAISPHRLVAFARVPLAGVKEIKEAFGVKVNDVVLAIMSGTLRKYLDDRGDLPEDSLVACIPVSVRTEEEKGSANNRVSAMFAHLATQEPDPSERLRLIAESTRGAKEEHNALGARLMTDWGEYAAPRTFHLASRLYSQIGMANMHRPIHNLVISNVPGPSFPLYFAGAKLIAAYPMGPIMEGAGINVTVLSYEDNIDVGFMVDRELTPDVWDLAAAVEAAYDELLAAARAKTGTAVPAEDATAEKAPEKTSTDGPATATTTASRKATAKKAPVNKATKKAAAKKATGNKTPTRKSATKKAPAKKATMRKTAAKKAPARKTASSKKAAPRKPSNTRVTERGATVRTARKKPASP
;
A
#
# COMPACT_ATOMS: atom_id res chain seq x y z
N MET A 1 15.58 -0.67 20.04
CA MET A 1 15.97 0.01 18.80
C MET A 1 16.01 -1.04 17.73
N GLU A 2 15.41 -0.76 16.58
CA GLU A 2 15.41 -1.70 15.45
C GLU A 2 15.93 -0.98 14.21
N ARG A 3 17.01 -1.48 13.62
CA ARG A 3 17.56 -0.87 12.40
C ARG A 3 16.70 -1.24 11.21
N LEU A 4 16.44 -0.27 10.33
CA LEU A 4 15.75 -0.55 9.08
C LEU A 4 16.53 -1.57 8.25
N SER A 5 15.79 -2.45 7.59
CA SER A 5 16.35 -3.28 6.53
C SER A 5 16.84 -2.38 5.37
N GLY A 6 17.75 -2.89 4.54
CA GLY A 6 18.25 -2.13 3.39
C GLY A 6 17.15 -1.65 2.44
N ILE A 7 16.11 -2.46 2.21
CA ILE A 7 14.99 -2.08 1.34
C ILE A 7 14.09 -1.01 1.98
N ASP A 8 13.81 -1.11 3.28
CA ASP A 8 13.04 -0.10 4.01
C ASP A 8 13.77 1.24 4.03
N ALA A 9 15.09 1.18 4.22
CA ALA A 9 15.95 2.34 4.17
C ALA A 9 16.01 2.95 2.76
N ALA A 10 16.01 2.13 1.70
CA ALA A 10 16.02 2.61 0.31
C ALA A 10 14.84 3.53 0.00
N PHE A 11 13.64 3.23 0.52
CA PHE A 11 12.48 4.12 0.37
C PHE A 11 12.74 5.51 0.98
N THR A 12 13.44 5.58 2.11
CA THR A 12 13.84 6.87 2.71
C THR A 12 14.91 7.60 1.90
N TYR A 13 15.68 6.89 1.08
CA TYR A 13 16.73 7.50 0.25
C TYR A 13 16.20 7.95 -1.11
N LEU A 14 15.20 7.25 -1.64
CA LEU A 14 14.45 7.60 -2.85
C LEU A 14 13.51 8.79 -2.63
N GLU A 15 13.15 9.09 -1.38
CA GLU A 15 12.28 10.23 -1.11
C GLU A 15 12.95 11.56 -1.50
N THR A 16 12.23 12.34 -2.32
CA THR A 16 12.61 13.69 -2.74
C THR A 16 11.44 14.65 -2.45
N PRO A 17 11.64 15.97 -2.57
CA PRO A 17 10.53 16.92 -2.48
C PRO A 17 9.41 16.68 -3.50
N ASN A 18 9.70 15.97 -4.60
CA ASN A 18 8.71 15.62 -5.62
C ASN A 18 8.22 14.17 -5.52
N ALA A 19 9.01 13.26 -4.95
CA ALA A 19 8.69 11.84 -4.78
C ALA A 19 8.59 11.49 -3.29
N HIS A 20 7.39 11.53 -2.70
CA HIS A 20 7.21 11.43 -1.24
C HIS A 20 7.34 10.01 -0.66
N MET A 21 7.32 8.96 -1.48
CA MET A 21 7.50 7.56 -1.04
C MET A 21 6.57 7.11 0.11
N HIS A 22 5.37 7.68 0.21
CA HIS A 22 4.27 7.14 1.04
C HIS A 22 3.25 6.39 0.19
N VAL A 23 2.62 5.40 0.81
CA VAL A 23 1.38 4.79 0.31
C VAL A 23 0.20 5.43 1.00
N ALA A 24 -0.96 5.42 0.34
CA ALA A 24 -2.20 5.86 0.94
C ALA A 24 -3.35 4.93 0.55
N MET A 25 -4.43 4.99 1.32
CA MET A 25 -5.68 4.28 1.03
C MET A 25 -6.84 5.21 1.32
N THR A 26 -7.75 5.36 0.36
CA THR A 26 -9.01 6.09 0.56
C THR A 26 -10.13 5.08 0.78
N ALA A 27 -10.65 5.01 2.00
CA ALA A 27 -11.81 4.22 2.36
C ALA A 27 -13.09 5.08 2.32
N ILE A 28 -14.21 4.46 1.95
CA ILE A 28 -15.55 5.02 2.10
C ILE A 28 -16.28 4.18 3.14
N LEU A 29 -16.75 4.83 4.20
CA LEU A 29 -17.43 4.18 5.32
C LEU A 29 -18.89 4.65 5.39
N ASP A 30 -19.79 3.71 5.63
CA ASP A 30 -21.20 3.95 5.91
C ASP A 30 -21.40 4.15 7.42
N THR A 31 -21.85 5.35 7.81
CA THR A 31 -22.00 5.71 9.22
C THR A 31 -23.35 5.29 9.81
N GLU A 32 -24.31 4.85 8.99
CA GLU A 32 -25.60 4.35 9.49
C GLU A 32 -25.43 3.09 10.35
N THR A 33 -24.37 2.31 10.09
CA THR A 33 -24.08 1.11 10.88
C THR A 33 -23.37 1.41 12.20
N MET A 34 -22.96 2.66 12.43
CA MET A 34 -22.21 3.06 13.62
C MET A 34 -23.13 3.07 14.86
N PRO A 35 -22.83 2.28 15.91
CA PRO A 35 -23.64 2.28 17.12
C PRO A 35 -23.69 3.67 17.77
N GLY A 36 -24.90 4.23 17.92
CA GLY A 36 -25.08 5.57 18.47
C GLY A 36 -24.89 6.73 17.48
N GLY A 37 -24.71 6.43 16.19
CA GLY A 37 -24.50 7.41 15.12
C GLY A 37 -23.04 7.85 14.96
N TYR A 38 -22.79 8.68 13.95
CA TYR A 38 -21.45 9.14 13.62
C TYR A 38 -20.76 9.87 14.78
N SER A 39 -19.52 9.46 15.10
CA SER A 39 -18.67 10.13 16.07
C SER A 39 -17.19 10.10 15.65
N PHE A 40 -16.62 11.27 15.35
CA PHE A 40 -15.19 11.41 15.13
C PHE A 40 -14.36 10.91 16.33
N GLU A 41 -14.81 11.19 17.55
CA GLU A 41 -14.11 10.77 18.76
C GLU A 41 -14.06 9.25 18.91
N ALA A 42 -15.09 8.52 18.47
CA ALA A 42 -15.07 7.05 18.48
C ALA A 42 -14.04 6.49 17.49
N ILE A 43 -13.87 7.12 16.32
CA ILE A 43 -12.81 6.76 15.37
C ILE A 43 -11.43 7.04 15.99
N ARG A 44 -11.24 8.22 16.56
CA ARG A 44 -9.99 8.60 17.22
C ARG A 44 -9.64 7.64 18.36
N GLN A 45 -10.62 7.28 19.18
CA GLN A 45 -10.45 6.35 20.29
C GLN A 45 -10.10 4.93 19.81
N LEU A 46 -10.74 4.43 18.74
CA LEU A 46 -10.39 3.14 18.16
C LEU A 46 -8.93 3.10 17.69
N VAL A 47 -8.45 4.16 17.04
CA VAL A 47 -7.05 4.24 16.60
C VAL A 47 -6.11 4.23 17.80
N LEU A 48 -6.44 4.99 18.87
CA LEU A 48 -5.68 4.99 20.11
C LEU A 48 -5.59 3.59 20.74
N GLU A 49 -6.71 2.88 20.77
CA GLU A 49 -6.81 1.53 21.35
C GLU A 49 -6.08 0.47 20.55
N ARG A 50 -5.79 0.70 19.26
CA ARG A 50 -5.16 -0.31 18.38
C ARG A 50 -3.76 0.03 17.93
N MET A 51 -3.28 1.25 18.15
CA MET A 51 -1.95 1.66 17.71
C MET A 51 -0.85 0.75 18.26
N HIS A 52 -1.05 0.10 19.42
CA HIS A 52 -0.06 -0.80 20.01
C HIS A 52 0.13 -2.08 19.22
N LEU A 53 -0.90 -2.51 18.48
CA LEU A 53 -0.89 -3.67 17.60
C LEU A 53 -0.15 -3.40 16.28
N VAL A 54 -0.02 -2.11 15.91
CA VAL A 54 0.64 -1.68 14.68
C VAL A 54 1.97 -1.02 15.05
N ALA A 55 3.04 -1.81 15.15
CA ALA A 55 4.34 -1.34 15.65
C ALA A 55 4.84 -0.01 15.03
N PRO A 56 4.70 0.25 13.71
CA PRO A 56 5.11 1.52 13.13
C PRO A 56 4.32 2.75 13.62
N PHE A 57 3.12 2.57 14.18
CA PHE A 57 2.28 3.70 14.60
C PHE A 57 2.82 4.41 15.85
N ARG A 58 3.66 3.72 16.64
CA ARG A 58 4.30 4.26 17.84
C ARG A 58 5.77 4.62 17.65
N ARG A 59 6.32 4.35 16.46
CA ARG A 59 7.76 4.43 16.21
C ARG A 59 8.07 5.51 15.18
N ARG A 60 9.13 6.27 15.45
CA ARG A 60 9.68 7.26 14.50
C ARG A 60 11.07 6.88 14.04
N LEU A 61 11.46 7.41 12.88
CA LEU A 61 12.80 7.22 12.34
C LEU A 61 13.80 8.16 12.99
N VAL A 62 14.97 7.62 13.32
CA VAL A 62 16.16 8.41 13.69
C VAL A 62 17.29 8.08 12.73
N ASN A 63 17.80 9.12 12.08
CA ASN A 63 18.99 9.01 11.26
C ASN A 63 20.22 8.84 12.15
N VAL A 64 21.09 7.90 11.77
CA VAL A 64 22.42 7.79 12.36
C VAL A 64 23.24 9.02 11.94
N PRO A 65 23.96 9.71 12.86
CA PRO A 65 24.75 10.89 12.54
C PRO A 65 25.64 10.70 11.31
N PHE A 66 25.72 11.72 10.46
CA PHE A 66 26.42 11.72 9.17
C PHE A 66 25.95 10.65 8.16
N ASN A 67 24.81 9.99 8.40
CA ASN A 67 24.28 8.88 7.61
C ASN A 67 25.29 7.72 7.48
N LEU A 68 25.97 7.39 8.58
CA LEU A 68 26.98 6.32 8.63
C LEU A 68 26.38 4.91 8.52
N ASN A 69 25.09 4.76 8.80
CA ASN A 69 24.32 3.52 8.68
C ASN A 69 22.85 3.84 8.32
N HIS A 70 22.02 2.82 8.09
CA HIS A 70 20.59 2.98 7.90
C HIS A 70 19.91 3.60 9.13
N PRO A 71 18.77 4.31 8.94
CA PRO A 71 17.98 4.81 10.05
C PRO A 71 17.56 3.68 11.00
N ILE A 72 17.23 4.06 12.22
CA ILE A 72 16.68 3.15 13.22
C ILE A 72 15.27 3.60 13.62
N TRP A 73 14.42 2.62 13.92
CA TRP A 73 13.17 2.81 14.62
C TRP A 73 13.42 2.95 16.12
N ILE A 74 12.79 3.95 16.72
CA ILE A 74 12.65 4.13 18.16
C ILE A 74 11.19 4.42 18.50
N GLU A 75 10.75 4.07 19.70
CA GLU A 75 9.47 4.57 20.22
C GLU A 75 9.50 6.11 20.31
N ASP A 76 8.38 6.76 19.96
CA ASP A 76 8.25 8.20 20.06
C ASP A 76 7.88 8.61 21.49
N PRO A 77 8.76 9.29 22.25
CA PRO A 77 8.47 9.69 23.63
C PRO A 77 7.40 10.79 23.73
N ASP A 78 7.22 11.56 22.67
CA ASP A 78 6.33 12.73 22.61
C ASP A 78 5.15 12.47 21.65
N PHE A 79 4.66 11.23 21.62
CA PHE A 79 3.56 10.82 20.75
C PHE A 79 2.30 11.67 21.00
N ASP A 80 1.75 12.24 19.93
CA ASP A 80 0.54 13.07 19.95
C ASP A 80 -0.43 12.60 18.88
N ILE A 81 -1.56 12.01 19.30
CA ILE A 81 -2.57 11.48 18.37
C ILE A 81 -3.22 12.59 17.54
N ASP A 82 -3.33 13.82 18.05
CA ASP A 82 -4.00 14.92 17.36
C ASP A 82 -3.14 15.45 16.19
N PHE A 83 -1.85 15.10 16.18
CA PHE A 83 -0.97 15.29 15.02
C PHE A 83 -1.22 14.25 13.92
N HIS A 84 -1.74 13.07 14.26
CA HIS A 84 -1.88 11.96 13.32
C HIS A 84 -3.31 11.74 12.84
N VAL A 85 -4.32 12.07 13.64
CA VAL A 85 -5.74 11.87 13.30
C VAL A 85 -6.39 13.23 13.10
N HIS A 86 -6.73 13.52 11.85
CA HIS A 86 -7.31 14.80 11.44
C HIS A 86 -8.77 14.66 11.06
N ARG A 87 -9.52 15.75 11.22
CA ARG A 87 -10.88 15.90 10.74
C ARG A 87 -10.96 17.05 9.76
N VAL A 88 -11.60 16.82 8.61
CA VAL A 88 -11.87 17.84 7.58
C VAL A 88 -13.23 17.60 6.94
N ASP A 89 -13.81 18.64 6.35
CA ASP A 89 -15.05 18.55 5.56
C ASP A 89 -14.75 18.45 4.06
N ALA A 90 -15.48 17.57 3.38
CA ALA A 90 -15.53 17.54 1.92
C ALA A 90 -16.25 18.79 1.39
N PRO A 91 -15.75 19.44 0.32
CA PRO A 91 -16.52 20.49 -0.33
C PRO A 91 -17.82 19.90 -0.91
N ALA A 92 -18.88 20.71 -0.93
CA ALA A 92 -20.10 20.35 -1.63
C ALA A 92 -19.79 20.10 -3.13
N PRO A 93 -20.39 19.09 -3.78
CA PRO A 93 -21.51 18.26 -3.32
C PRO A 93 -21.12 16.98 -2.55
N GLY A 94 -19.87 16.80 -2.12
CA GLY A 94 -19.46 15.64 -1.30
C GLY A 94 -19.48 14.30 -2.06
N GLY A 95 -19.18 14.31 -3.36
CA GLY A 95 -19.12 13.13 -4.20
C GLY A 95 -17.74 12.49 -4.24
N ARG A 96 -17.59 11.50 -5.13
CA ARG A 96 -16.32 10.77 -5.34
C ARG A 96 -15.19 11.68 -5.83
N ARG A 97 -15.52 12.73 -6.60
CA ARG A 97 -14.54 13.69 -7.12
C ARG A 97 -13.99 14.57 -6.00
N GLU A 98 -14.86 15.11 -5.16
CA GLU A 98 -14.49 15.95 -4.03
C GLU A 98 -13.65 15.18 -3.00
N LEU A 99 -13.99 13.91 -2.75
CA LEU A 99 -13.19 12.99 -1.95
C LEU A 99 -11.79 12.77 -2.57
N ALA A 100 -11.73 12.50 -3.87
CA ALA A 100 -10.45 12.29 -4.56
C ALA A 100 -9.57 13.55 -4.57
N GLU A 101 -10.15 14.75 -4.70
CA GLU A 101 -9.42 16.00 -4.59
C GLU A 101 -8.80 16.20 -3.21
N LEU A 102 -9.52 15.87 -2.13
CA LEU A 102 -8.97 15.89 -0.78
C LEU A 102 -7.86 14.85 -0.60
N ALA A 103 -8.08 13.61 -1.05
CA ALA A 103 -7.08 12.56 -1.02
C ALA A 103 -5.80 12.97 -1.78
N ALA A 104 -5.95 13.60 -2.94
CA ALA A 104 -4.85 14.13 -3.73
C ALA A 104 -4.07 15.23 -3.01
N ARG A 105 -4.76 16.17 -2.34
CA ARG A 105 -4.11 17.20 -1.50
C ARG A 105 -3.32 16.59 -0.36
N ILE A 106 -3.90 15.62 0.34
CA ILE A 106 -3.25 14.90 1.45
C ILE A 106 -2.01 14.13 0.95
N ALA A 107 -2.12 13.47 -0.20
CA ALA A 107 -1.02 12.71 -0.81
C ALA A 107 0.09 13.60 -1.42
N SER A 108 -0.20 14.87 -1.69
CA SER A 108 0.79 15.86 -2.18
C SER A 108 1.65 16.45 -1.07
N VAL A 109 1.40 16.11 0.20
CA VAL A 109 2.19 16.62 1.34
C VAL A 109 3.02 15.48 1.94
N PRO A 110 4.36 15.61 2.01
CA PRO A 110 5.23 14.60 2.61
C PRO A 110 4.99 14.49 4.12
N LEU A 111 5.22 13.30 4.68
CA LEU A 111 5.13 13.05 6.11
C LEU A 111 6.30 13.68 6.89
N ASP A 112 6.05 14.21 8.09
CA ASP A 112 7.12 14.74 8.95
C ASP A 112 7.94 13.59 9.57
N ARG A 113 9.17 13.42 9.09
CA ARG A 113 10.12 12.40 9.56
C ARG A 113 10.54 12.52 11.03
N ARG A 114 10.16 13.59 11.73
CA ARG A 114 10.39 13.76 13.17
C ARG A 114 9.33 13.06 14.02
N ARG A 115 8.27 12.55 13.41
CA ARG A 115 7.14 11.86 14.06
C ARG A 115 6.99 10.44 13.49
N PRO A 116 6.14 9.59 14.10
CA PRO A 116 5.71 8.36 13.46
C PRO A 116 5.16 8.62 12.06
N LEU A 117 5.56 7.81 11.09
CA LEU A 117 5.37 8.12 9.68
C LEU A 117 4.01 7.67 9.14
N TRP A 118 2.94 8.20 9.73
CA TRP A 118 1.56 7.91 9.32
C TRP A 118 0.60 9.07 9.67
N GLU A 119 -0.49 9.16 8.94
CA GLU A 119 -1.61 10.06 9.19
C GLU A 119 -2.94 9.37 8.82
N ILE A 120 -4.02 9.70 9.51
CA ILE A 120 -5.39 9.32 9.20
C ILE A 120 -6.22 10.59 9.09
N TRP A 121 -6.88 10.78 7.95
CA TRP A 121 -7.75 11.93 7.71
C TRP A 121 -9.19 11.46 7.57
N VAL A 122 -10.04 11.87 8.51
CA VAL A 122 -11.49 11.64 8.46
C VAL A 122 -12.13 12.81 7.70
N ILE A 123 -12.81 12.47 6.61
CA ILE A 123 -13.43 13.40 5.67
C ILE A 123 -14.95 13.31 5.84
N GLU A 124 -15.53 14.30 6.48
CA GLU A 124 -16.97 14.45 6.70
C GLU A 124 -17.66 15.07 5.48
N GLY A 125 -19.00 15.08 5.46
CA GLY A 125 -19.78 15.77 4.42
C GLY A 125 -19.90 15.05 3.08
N LEU A 126 -19.66 13.72 3.02
CA LEU A 126 -19.95 12.94 1.81
C LEU A 126 -21.45 12.62 1.70
N LYS A 127 -21.90 12.35 0.47
CA LYS A 127 -23.28 11.92 0.19
C LYS A 127 -23.62 10.57 0.84
N HIS A 128 -24.92 10.38 1.11
CA HIS A 128 -25.52 9.14 1.64
C HIS A 128 -25.05 8.77 3.06
N ASP A 129 -24.87 9.76 3.93
CA ASP A 129 -24.45 9.56 5.33
C ASP A 129 -23.15 8.76 5.45
N ARG A 130 -22.21 9.07 4.55
CA ARG A 130 -20.89 8.45 4.48
C ARG A 130 -19.80 9.41 4.92
N ILE A 131 -18.68 8.82 5.31
CA ILE A 131 -17.42 9.52 5.51
C ILE A 131 -16.33 8.90 4.65
N GLY A 132 -15.33 9.71 4.30
CA GLY A 132 -14.09 9.23 3.72
C GLY A 132 -13.05 9.07 4.81
N VAL A 133 -12.18 8.07 4.70
CA VAL A 133 -10.98 7.96 5.54
C VAL A 133 -9.77 7.78 4.64
N VAL A 134 -8.83 8.74 4.67
CA VAL A 134 -7.55 8.65 3.97
C VAL A 134 -6.48 8.27 4.98
N THR A 135 -5.99 7.05 4.90
CA THR A 135 -4.85 6.57 5.69
C THR A 135 -3.59 6.69 4.85
N LYS A 136 -2.59 7.44 5.31
CA LYS A 136 -1.30 7.66 4.63
C LYS A 136 -0.20 7.11 5.52
N VAL A 137 0.71 6.29 4.97
CA VAL A 137 1.82 5.67 5.72
C VAL A 137 3.07 5.67 4.85
N HIS A 138 4.23 6.02 5.41
CA HIS A 138 5.48 6.00 4.65
C HIS A 138 5.90 4.56 4.29
N HIS A 139 6.40 4.35 3.07
CA HIS A 139 6.67 3.00 2.56
C HIS A 139 7.83 2.29 3.30
N SER A 140 8.64 3.00 4.08
CA SER A 140 9.62 2.37 4.99
C SER A 140 8.98 1.66 6.18
N ALA A 141 7.71 1.93 6.49
CA ALA A 141 6.96 1.35 7.60
C ALA A 141 5.98 0.26 7.15
N VAL A 142 5.67 0.18 5.85
CA VAL A 142 4.64 -0.71 5.31
C VAL A 142 4.97 -1.13 3.88
N ASP A 143 4.74 -2.39 3.54
CA ASP A 143 4.66 -2.88 2.16
C ASP A 143 3.22 -3.21 1.78
N GLY A 144 2.96 -3.51 0.50
CA GLY A 144 1.59 -3.79 0.03
C GLY A 144 0.88 -4.92 0.80
N ALA A 145 1.60 -5.94 1.26
CA ALA A 145 1.03 -7.04 2.05
C ALA A 145 0.80 -6.63 3.52
N SER A 146 1.72 -5.87 4.12
CA SER A 146 1.51 -5.30 5.45
C SER A 146 0.44 -4.22 5.48
N GLY A 147 0.12 -3.59 4.36
CA GLY A 147 -1.01 -2.66 4.26
C GLY A 147 -2.35 -3.32 4.59
N THR A 148 -2.59 -4.54 4.10
CA THR A 148 -3.81 -5.30 4.44
C THR A 148 -3.77 -5.89 5.84
N GLU A 149 -2.59 -6.22 6.38
CA GLU A 149 -2.42 -6.58 7.79
C GLU A 149 -2.78 -5.39 8.71
N ILE A 150 -2.34 -4.16 8.39
CA ILE A 150 -2.72 -2.95 9.11
C ILE A 150 -4.23 -2.72 9.01
N MET A 151 -4.81 -2.86 7.81
CA MET A 151 -6.25 -2.71 7.61
C MET A 151 -7.04 -3.73 8.45
N THR A 152 -6.69 -5.01 8.41
CA THR A 152 -7.38 -6.05 9.21
C THR A 152 -7.13 -5.92 10.72
N THR A 153 -6.05 -5.27 11.14
CA THR A 153 -5.78 -4.96 12.54
C THR A 153 -6.61 -3.77 13.03
N LEU A 154 -6.72 -2.72 12.22
CA LEU A 154 -7.45 -1.50 12.58
C LEU A 154 -8.97 -1.63 12.46
N TYR A 155 -9.46 -2.54 11.62
CA TYR A 155 -10.88 -2.73 11.35
C TYR A 155 -11.44 -3.92 12.14
N ASP A 156 -12.73 -3.87 12.40
CA ASP A 156 -13.53 -4.92 13.01
C ASP A 156 -14.25 -5.77 11.97
N MET A 157 -14.61 -7.00 12.35
CA MET A 157 -15.45 -7.89 11.53
C MET A 157 -16.95 -7.66 11.74
N VAL A 158 -17.33 -6.95 12.80
CA VAL A 158 -18.72 -6.64 13.19
C VAL A 158 -18.83 -5.18 13.65
N ALA A 159 -20.03 -4.60 13.57
CA ALA A 159 -20.25 -3.19 13.84
C ALA A 159 -20.08 -2.82 15.33
N GLU A 160 -20.38 -3.74 16.24
CA GLU A 160 -20.23 -3.55 17.68
C GLU A 160 -18.75 -3.45 18.11
N GLY A 161 -17.83 -3.85 17.23
CA GLY A 161 -16.41 -3.92 17.51
C GLY A 161 -15.99 -5.20 18.23
N ALA A 162 -14.67 -5.43 18.30
CA ALA A 162 -14.05 -6.47 19.10
C ALA A 162 -13.37 -5.87 20.34
N ASP A 163 -13.43 -6.60 21.47
CA ASP A 163 -12.63 -6.26 22.64
C ASP A 163 -11.13 -6.38 22.32
N VAL A 164 -10.41 -5.26 22.38
CA VAL A 164 -8.97 -5.22 22.16
C VAL A 164 -8.26 -5.35 23.50
N THR A 165 -7.36 -6.33 23.62
CA THR A 165 -6.52 -6.48 24.80
C THR A 165 -5.66 -5.23 24.98
N PRO A 166 -5.72 -4.55 26.14
CA PRO A 166 -4.88 -3.39 26.41
C PRO A 166 -3.39 -3.71 26.26
N PRO A 167 -2.55 -2.75 25.85
CA PRO A 167 -1.11 -2.97 25.79
C PRO A 167 -0.56 -3.37 27.16
N GLU A 168 0.35 -4.35 27.17
CA GLU A 168 1.11 -4.64 28.38
C GLU A 168 1.98 -3.41 28.74
N PRO A 169 2.08 -3.05 30.03
CA PRO A 169 3.00 -2.00 30.46
C PRO A 169 4.43 -2.33 30.03
N HIS A 170 5.00 -1.50 29.16
CA HIS A 170 6.37 -1.61 28.69
C HIS A 170 7.19 -0.45 29.27
N GLU A 171 8.41 -0.74 29.73
CA GLU A 171 9.36 0.32 30.10
C GLU A 171 9.77 1.10 28.86
N PRO A 172 9.73 2.45 28.87
CA PRO A 172 10.11 3.26 27.72
C PRO A 172 11.45 2.85 27.15
N GLU A 173 11.49 2.60 25.84
CA GLU A 173 12.73 2.20 25.18
C GLU A 173 13.82 3.28 25.34
N HIS A 174 15.07 2.85 25.59
CA HIS A 174 16.19 3.78 25.72
C HIS A 174 16.44 4.52 24.41
N ILE A 175 16.27 5.85 24.43
CA ILE A 175 16.55 6.73 23.29
C ILE A 175 18.07 6.91 23.19
N PRO A 176 18.71 6.46 22.09
CA PRO A 176 20.16 6.52 21.98
C PRO A 176 20.66 7.95 21.84
N ASN A 177 21.79 8.25 22.46
CA ASN A 177 22.49 9.51 22.17
C ASN A 177 23.32 9.40 20.87
N GLU A 178 23.74 10.54 20.34
CA GLU A 178 24.49 10.60 19.07
C GLU A 178 25.77 9.75 19.07
N TRP A 179 26.47 9.67 20.21
CA TRP A 179 27.71 8.90 20.33
C TRP A 179 27.50 7.39 20.33
N GLU A 180 26.41 6.93 20.95
CA GLU A 180 25.99 5.52 20.88
C GLU A 180 25.64 5.11 19.46
N LEU A 181 24.94 5.96 18.71
CA LEU A 181 24.63 5.74 17.30
C LEU A 181 25.90 5.67 16.44
N ILE A 182 26.88 6.55 16.69
CA ILE A 182 28.17 6.53 16.00
C ILE A 182 28.95 5.25 16.34
N GLY A 183 29.00 4.84 17.61
CA GLY A 183 29.66 3.60 18.05
C GLY A 183 29.02 2.35 17.44
N TYR A 184 27.68 2.31 17.40
CA TYR A 184 26.93 1.27 16.69
C TYR A 184 27.27 1.25 15.19
N ALA A 185 27.32 2.42 14.54
CA ALA A 185 27.65 2.53 13.13
C ALA A 185 29.09 2.06 12.82
N MET A 186 30.07 2.42 13.64
CA MET A 186 31.47 2.03 13.45
C MET A 186 31.66 0.51 13.62
N SER A 187 31.04 -0.10 14.64
CA SER A 187 31.14 -1.54 14.89
C SER A 187 30.43 -2.38 13.81
N SER A 188 29.32 -1.89 13.27
CA SER A 188 28.57 -2.55 12.19
C SER A 188 29.22 -2.37 10.80
N ARG A 189 29.91 -1.25 10.52
CA ARG A 189 30.65 -1.03 9.26
C ARG A 189 31.87 -1.92 9.09
N LEU A 190 32.60 -2.20 10.18
CA LEU A 190 33.84 -2.97 10.12
C LEU A 190 33.63 -4.40 9.61
N LYS A 191 32.48 -5.02 9.93
CA LYS A 191 32.11 -6.34 9.41
C LYS A 191 31.70 -6.32 7.93
N ARG A 192 31.15 -5.20 7.44
CA ARG A 192 30.50 -5.09 6.12
C ARG A 192 31.44 -4.72 4.98
N TRP A 193 32.50 -3.95 5.27
CA TRP A 193 33.52 -3.63 4.26
C TRP A 193 34.25 -4.86 3.70
N MET A 194 34.26 -5.97 4.45
CA MET A 194 34.87 -7.23 4.03
C MET A 194 34.07 -7.97 2.94
N ASP A 195 32.76 -7.71 2.80
CA ASP A 195 31.87 -8.44 1.88
C ASP A 195 31.64 -7.72 0.53
N MET A 196 32.05 -6.44 0.41
CA MET A 196 31.89 -5.61 -0.80
C MET A 196 32.48 -6.21 -2.09
N PRO A 197 33.70 -6.79 -2.11
CA PRO A 197 34.26 -7.38 -3.33
C PRO A 197 33.47 -8.59 -3.84
N ALA A 198 32.90 -9.39 -2.93
CA ALA A 198 32.10 -10.56 -3.29
C ALA A 198 30.76 -10.16 -3.94
N LEU A 199 30.17 -9.05 -3.51
CA LEU A 199 28.92 -8.51 -4.09
C LEU A 199 29.12 -7.97 -5.52
N LEU A 200 30.23 -7.27 -5.76
CA LEU A 200 30.58 -6.81 -7.11
C LEU A 200 30.78 -7.99 -8.05
N GLY A 201 31.50 -9.03 -7.62
CA GLY A 201 31.68 -10.26 -8.40
C GLY A 201 30.36 -10.99 -8.71
N ARG A 202 29.45 -11.08 -7.72
CA ARG A 202 28.11 -11.68 -7.90
C ARG A 202 27.22 -10.86 -8.82
N THR A 203 27.29 -9.53 -8.76
CA THR A 203 26.50 -8.64 -9.63
C THR A 203 26.90 -8.82 -11.09
N VAL A 204 28.20 -8.87 -11.38
CA VAL A 204 28.72 -9.11 -12.73
C VAL A 204 28.32 -10.51 -13.23
N GLY A 205 28.45 -11.55 -12.40
CA GLY A 205 28.06 -12.91 -12.75
C GLY A 205 26.56 -13.09 -13.02
N ASN A 206 25.70 -12.43 -12.24
CA ASN A 206 24.26 -12.47 -12.45
C ASN A 206 23.88 -11.74 -13.75
N LEU A 207 24.49 -10.58 -14.02
CA LEU A 207 24.25 -9.84 -15.26
C LEU A 207 24.70 -10.63 -16.49
N SER A 208 25.84 -11.32 -16.42
CA SER A 208 26.29 -12.20 -17.51
C SER A 208 25.36 -13.40 -17.73
N ASN A 209 24.74 -13.93 -16.67
CA ASN A 209 23.78 -15.03 -16.78
C ASN A 209 22.45 -14.58 -17.40
N VAL A 210 21.97 -13.36 -17.11
CA VAL A 210 20.79 -12.80 -17.79
C VAL A 210 21.06 -12.67 -19.28
N VAL A 211 22.19 -12.05 -19.62
CA VAL A 211 22.59 -11.80 -21.00
C VAL A 211 22.81 -13.11 -21.75
N SER A 212 23.48 -14.10 -21.13
CA SER A 212 23.69 -15.41 -21.78
C SER A 212 22.40 -16.20 -21.95
N SER A 213 21.49 -16.19 -20.96
CA SER A 213 20.19 -16.88 -21.05
C SER A 213 19.26 -16.31 -22.12
N ARG A 214 19.44 -15.04 -22.50
CA ARG A 214 18.67 -14.38 -23.57
C ARG A 214 19.35 -14.42 -24.94
N LEU A 215 20.66 -14.67 -24.97
CA LEU A 215 21.43 -14.90 -26.20
C LEU A 215 21.42 -16.38 -26.63
N SER A 216 21.08 -17.30 -25.72
CA SER A 216 20.75 -18.68 -26.06
C SER A 216 19.42 -18.74 -26.82
N ASP A 217 19.34 -19.58 -27.86
CA ASP A 217 18.13 -19.88 -28.66
C ASP A 217 17.03 -20.62 -27.85
N ASP A 218 16.93 -20.39 -26.54
CA ASP A 218 15.94 -21.05 -25.68
C ASP A 218 14.57 -20.37 -25.87
N PRO A 219 13.52 -21.08 -26.33
CA PRO A 219 12.19 -20.51 -26.58
C PRO A 219 11.40 -20.14 -25.31
N ALA A 220 12.08 -19.87 -24.20
CA ALA A 220 11.45 -19.53 -22.93
C ALA A 220 10.81 -18.13 -22.98
N PRO A 221 9.60 -17.93 -22.45
CA PRO A 221 8.99 -16.61 -22.36
C PRO A 221 9.84 -15.68 -21.48
N HIS A 222 10.16 -14.48 -21.96
CA HIS A 222 10.94 -13.49 -21.21
C HIS A 222 10.07 -12.33 -20.71
N GLY A 223 10.44 -11.74 -19.57
CA GLY A 223 9.84 -10.49 -19.08
C GLY A 223 10.36 -9.27 -19.85
N ALA A 224 9.73 -8.11 -19.63
CA ALA A 224 10.22 -6.85 -20.18
C ALA A 224 11.55 -6.46 -19.52
N LEU A 225 12.42 -5.75 -20.25
CA LEU A 225 13.65 -5.20 -19.68
C LEU A 225 13.39 -3.79 -19.12
N PRO A 226 14.07 -3.41 -18.03
CA PRO A 226 14.14 -2.00 -17.66
C PRO A 226 14.81 -1.22 -18.81
N LEU A 227 14.38 0.02 -19.02
CA LEU A 227 14.88 0.95 -20.06
C LEU A 227 14.46 0.61 -21.50
N THR A 228 13.63 -0.41 -21.74
CA THR A 228 13.05 -0.67 -23.07
C THR A 228 11.65 -0.10 -23.25
N ALA A 229 11.07 0.49 -22.21
CA ALA A 229 9.75 1.11 -22.28
C ALA A 229 9.70 2.23 -23.34
N PRO A 230 8.61 2.35 -24.12
CA PRO A 230 8.42 3.48 -25.02
C PRO A 230 8.21 4.78 -24.23
N PRO A 231 8.62 5.94 -24.77
CA PRO A 231 8.26 7.23 -24.19
C PRO A 231 6.74 7.44 -24.26
N THR A 232 6.16 8.01 -23.20
CA THR A 232 4.76 8.45 -23.18
C THR A 232 4.67 9.81 -22.48
N PRO A 233 3.56 10.56 -22.62
CA PRO A 233 3.38 11.85 -21.94
C PRO A 233 3.52 11.78 -20.42
N PHE A 234 3.28 10.60 -19.81
CA PHE A 234 3.38 10.41 -18.36
C PHE A 234 4.72 9.85 -17.88
N ASN A 235 5.74 9.79 -18.75
CA ASN A 235 7.09 9.35 -18.40
C ASN A 235 8.12 10.48 -18.43
N SER A 236 7.93 11.46 -17.55
CA SER A 236 8.80 12.62 -17.38
C SER A 236 9.16 12.84 -15.90
N ALA A 237 9.97 13.86 -15.63
CA ALA A 237 10.19 14.35 -14.26
C ALA A 237 8.84 14.72 -13.62
N ILE A 238 8.64 14.32 -12.36
CA ILE A 238 7.37 14.51 -11.65
C ILE A 238 7.42 15.77 -10.78
N SER A 239 6.24 16.36 -10.57
CA SER A 239 6.00 17.46 -9.63
C SER A 239 5.69 16.91 -8.22
N PRO A 240 5.60 17.75 -7.17
CA PRO A 240 5.09 17.32 -5.86
C PRO A 240 3.56 17.17 -5.82
N HIS A 241 2.85 17.53 -6.90
CA HIS A 241 1.40 17.59 -6.93
C HIS A 241 0.81 16.27 -7.42
N ARG A 242 -0.25 15.81 -6.76
CA ARG A 242 -0.97 14.60 -7.11
C ARG A 242 -2.36 14.90 -7.64
N LEU A 243 -2.84 14.03 -8.49
CA LEU A 243 -4.27 13.80 -8.72
C LEU A 243 -4.60 12.35 -8.37
N VAL A 244 -5.84 12.14 -7.97
CA VAL A 244 -6.37 10.84 -7.56
C VAL A 244 -7.69 10.61 -8.30
N ALA A 245 -7.92 9.36 -8.70
CA ALA A 245 -9.22 8.91 -9.17
C ALA A 245 -9.48 7.47 -8.71
N PHE A 246 -10.74 7.07 -8.80
CA PHE A 246 -11.20 5.77 -8.33
C PHE A 246 -12.01 5.09 -9.43
N ALA A 247 -11.79 3.79 -9.62
CA ALA A 247 -12.67 2.93 -10.40
C ALA A 247 -13.00 1.67 -9.61
N ARG A 248 -14.08 0.98 -9.98
CA ARG A 248 -14.52 -0.25 -9.34
C ARG A 248 -15.14 -1.15 -10.39
N VAL A 249 -14.81 -2.44 -10.35
CA VAL A 249 -15.43 -3.47 -11.22
C VAL A 249 -15.82 -4.71 -10.40
N PRO A 250 -16.85 -5.47 -10.82
CA PRO A 250 -17.26 -6.68 -10.11
C PRO A 250 -16.20 -7.79 -10.19
N LEU A 251 -15.81 -8.33 -9.02
CA LEU A 251 -14.86 -9.44 -8.91
C LEU A 251 -15.40 -10.72 -9.58
N ALA A 252 -16.71 -10.90 -9.63
CA ALA A 252 -17.35 -12.04 -10.27
C ALA A 252 -16.98 -12.15 -11.76
N GLY A 253 -17.09 -11.07 -12.54
CA GLY A 253 -16.71 -11.10 -13.95
C GLY A 253 -15.20 -11.23 -14.16
N VAL A 254 -14.36 -10.74 -13.23
CA VAL A 254 -12.91 -11.00 -13.29
C VAL A 254 -12.61 -12.50 -13.11
N LYS A 255 -13.32 -13.18 -12.20
CA LYS A 255 -13.23 -14.64 -12.06
C LYS A 255 -13.76 -15.36 -13.31
N GLU A 256 -14.84 -14.87 -13.91
CA GLU A 256 -15.39 -15.41 -15.17
C GLU A 256 -14.36 -15.37 -16.30
N ILE A 257 -13.72 -14.21 -16.53
CA ILE A 257 -12.65 -14.04 -17.53
C ILE A 257 -11.48 -14.97 -17.23
N LYS A 258 -11.05 -15.03 -15.96
CA LYS A 258 -9.96 -15.90 -15.51
C LYS A 258 -10.23 -17.36 -15.89
N GLU A 259 -11.41 -17.89 -15.57
CA GLU A 259 -11.76 -19.29 -15.89
C GLU A 259 -11.90 -19.52 -17.41
N ALA A 260 -12.52 -18.59 -18.15
CA ALA A 260 -12.69 -18.71 -19.60
C ALA A 260 -11.36 -18.78 -20.39
N PHE A 261 -10.34 -18.06 -19.91
CA PHE A 261 -9.02 -18.02 -20.55
C PHE A 261 -7.96 -18.89 -19.89
N GLY A 262 -8.23 -19.49 -18.73
CA GLY A 262 -7.27 -20.34 -18.01
C GLY A 262 -6.06 -19.58 -17.46
N VAL A 263 -6.25 -18.30 -17.09
CA VAL A 263 -5.19 -17.40 -16.62
C VAL A 263 -5.31 -17.12 -15.11
N LYS A 264 -4.48 -16.25 -14.52
CA LYS A 264 -4.62 -15.83 -13.12
C LYS A 264 -5.40 -14.52 -13.02
N VAL A 265 -5.99 -14.25 -11.85
CA VAL A 265 -6.67 -12.97 -11.56
C VAL A 265 -5.75 -11.78 -11.82
N ASN A 266 -4.46 -11.90 -11.48
CA ASN A 266 -3.48 -10.85 -11.73
C ASN A 266 -3.30 -10.55 -13.23
N ASP A 267 -3.33 -11.57 -14.09
CA ASP A 267 -3.21 -11.40 -15.54
C ASP A 267 -4.45 -10.67 -16.09
N VAL A 268 -5.64 -11.00 -15.58
CA VAL A 268 -6.89 -10.30 -15.93
C VAL A 268 -6.85 -8.84 -15.48
N VAL A 269 -6.40 -8.54 -14.25
CA VAL A 269 -6.25 -7.16 -13.77
C VAL A 269 -5.29 -6.37 -14.66
N LEU A 270 -4.14 -6.95 -15.02
CA LEU A 270 -3.20 -6.32 -15.94
C LEU A 270 -3.79 -6.11 -17.33
N ALA A 271 -4.61 -7.04 -17.83
CA ALA A 271 -5.29 -6.90 -19.12
C ALA A 271 -6.35 -5.80 -19.12
N ILE A 272 -7.11 -5.65 -18.03
CA ILE A 272 -8.05 -4.53 -17.85
C ILE A 272 -7.26 -3.22 -17.85
N MET A 273 -6.17 -3.13 -17.09
CA MET A 273 -5.33 -1.92 -17.07
C MET A 273 -4.67 -1.64 -18.42
N SER A 274 -4.27 -2.68 -19.16
CA SER A 274 -3.75 -2.55 -20.51
C SER A 274 -4.80 -1.97 -21.46
N GLY A 275 -6.02 -2.51 -21.47
CA GLY A 275 -7.13 -1.95 -22.27
C GLY A 275 -7.47 -0.52 -21.88
N THR A 276 -7.45 -0.22 -20.57
CA THR A 276 -7.66 1.12 -20.01
C THR A 276 -6.63 2.11 -20.55
N LEU A 277 -5.34 1.78 -20.45
CA LEU A 277 -4.24 2.64 -20.90
C LEU A 277 -4.22 2.77 -22.43
N ARG A 278 -4.49 1.67 -23.14
CA ARG A 278 -4.61 1.66 -24.59
C ARG A 278 -5.67 2.67 -25.02
N LYS A 279 -6.88 2.55 -24.49
CA LYS A 279 -7.98 3.49 -24.79
C LYS A 279 -7.61 4.94 -24.43
N TYR A 280 -7.08 5.16 -23.23
CA TYR A 280 -6.73 6.50 -22.76
C TYR A 280 -5.70 7.20 -23.64
N LEU A 281 -4.69 6.48 -24.12
CA LEU A 281 -3.65 6.98 -25.01
C LEU A 281 -4.14 7.10 -26.46
N ASP A 282 -4.93 6.15 -26.94
CA ASP A 282 -5.49 6.15 -28.31
C ASP A 282 -6.45 7.33 -28.51
N ASP A 283 -7.33 7.59 -27.53
CA ASP A 283 -8.25 8.74 -27.53
C ASP A 283 -7.49 10.10 -27.61
N ARG A 284 -6.19 10.12 -27.29
CA ARG A 284 -5.30 11.29 -27.33
C ARG A 284 -4.33 11.29 -28.51
N GLY A 285 -4.28 10.22 -29.30
CA GLY A 285 -3.30 10.04 -30.37
C GLY A 285 -1.87 9.79 -29.89
N ASP A 286 -1.71 9.37 -28.63
CA ASP A 286 -0.41 9.17 -27.96
C ASP A 286 -0.07 7.69 -27.74
N LEU A 287 -0.84 6.77 -28.31
CA LEU A 287 -0.61 5.33 -28.17
C LEU A 287 0.68 4.92 -28.91
N PRO A 288 1.72 4.40 -28.22
CA PRO A 288 2.93 3.95 -28.87
C PRO A 288 2.72 2.69 -29.72
N GLU A 289 3.57 2.51 -30.74
CA GLU A 289 3.62 1.27 -31.53
C GLU A 289 4.12 0.07 -30.70
N ASP A 290 5.02 0.33 -29.75
CA ASP A 290 5.55 -0.67 -28.82
C ASP A 290 4.63 -0.86 -27.60
N SER A 291 4.66 -2.06 -27.02
CA SER A 291 3.98 -2.34 -25.75
C SER A 291 4.50 -1.45 -24.61
N LEU A 292 3.57 -0.89 -23.82
CA LEU A 292 3.91 -0.35 -22.50
C LEU A 292 4.50 -1.45 -21.60
N VAL A 293 5.34 -1.03 -20.67
CA VAL A 293 5.99 -1.87 -19.66
C VAL A 293 5.53 -1.46 -18.27
N ALA A 294 4.95 -2.41 -17.52
CA ALA A 294 4.56 -2.21 -16.13
C ALA A 294 5.63 -2.72 -15.17
N CYS A 295 5.92 -1.94 -14.13
CA CYS A 295 6.61 -2.41 -12.94
C CYS A 295 5.57 -3.00 -11.99
N ILE A 296 5.72 -4.28 -11.65
CA ILE A 296 4.76 -5.04 -10.85
C ILE A 296 5.46 -5.53 -9.59
N PRO A 297 5.13 -4.97 -8.41
CA PRO A 297 5.64 -5.46 -7.14
C PRO A 297 5.16 -6.89 -6.86
N VAL A 298 6.07 -7.75 -6.41
CA VAL A 298 5.82 -9.12 -5.97
C VAL A 298 6.27 -9.29 -4.53
N SER A 299 5.42 -9.90 -3.71
CA SER A 299 5.77 -10.27 -2.33
C SER A 299 6.65 -11.53 -2.34
N VAL A 300 7.78 -11.48 -1.63
CA VAL A 300 8.69 -12.64 -1.47
C VAL A 300 8.69 -13.20 -0.04
N ARG A 301 7.61 -12.96 0.73
CA ARG A 301 7.45 -13.51 2.09
C ARG A 301 7.30 -15.04 2.08
N THR A 302 8.04 -15.73 2.93
CA THR A 302 7.80 -17.16 3.22
C THR A 302 6.81 -17.32 4.37
N GLU A 303 6.13 -18.47 4.47
CA GLU A 303 5.11 -18.75 5.50
C GLU A 303 5.66 -18.63 6.94
N GLU A 304 6.96 -18.86 7.14
CA GLU A 304 7.63 -18.81 8.45
C GLU A 304 7.90 -17.38 8.94
N GLU A 305 7.66 -16.36 8.10
CA GLU A 305 8.08 -14.97 8.34
C GLU A 305 6.90 -13.98 8.46
N LYS A 306 5.66 -14.52 8.49
CA LYS A 306 4.44 -13.77 8.77
C LYS A 306 4.52 -13.16 10.19
N GLY A 307 4.41 -11.82 10.29
CA GLY A 307 4.49 -11.07 11.55
C GLY A 307 5.80 -10.31 11.80
N SER A 308 6.76 -10.33 10.87
CA SER A 308 7.95 -9.46 10.94
C SER A 308 7.71 -8.11 10.24
N ALA A 309 8.18 -7.00 10.84
CA ALA A 309 7.91 -5.63 10.38
C ALA A 309 8.79 -5.13 9.22
N ASN A 310 9.55 -6.02 8.56
CA ASN A 310 10.47 -5.66 7.48
C ASN A 310 9.82 -5.90 6.12
N ASN A 311 9.91 -4.94 5.19
CA ASN A 311 9.34 -5.13 3.87
C ASN A 311 10.10 -6.19 3.08
N ARG A 312 9.35 -6.99 2.32
CA ARG A 312 9.90 -8.00 1.41
C ARG A 312 9.25 -7.91 0.05
N VAL A 313 9.51 -6.77 -0.58
CA VAL A 313 9.02 -6.44 -1.90
C VAL A 313 10.14 -6.63 -2.89
N SER A 314 9.85 -7.28 -4.01
CA SER A 314 10.68 -7.15 -5.19
C SER A 314 9.83 -6.75 -6.38
N ALA A 315 10.44 -6.37 -7.49
CA ALA A 315 9.72 -5.93 -8.67
C ALA A 315 10.02 -6.84 -9.87
N MET A 316 9.00 -7.10 -10.67
CA MET A 316 9.12 -7.70 -11.99
C MET A 316 8.61 -6.72 -13.04
N PHE A 317 9.11 -6.82 -14.27
CA PHE A 317 8.70 -5.98 -15.39
C PHE A 317 7.99 -6.83 -16.43
N ALA A 318 6.79 -6.43 -16.83
CA ALA A 318 5.99 -7.16 -17.81
C ALA A 318 5.50 -6.23 -18.92
N HIS A 319 5.43 -6.75 -20.14
CA HIS A 319 4.75 -6.09 -21.24
C HIS A 319 3.24 -6.14 -21.02
N LEU A 320 2.58 -5.02 -21.25
CA LEU A 320 1.13 -4.90 -21.19
C LEU A 320 0.44 -5.24 -22.51
N ALA A 321 1.18 -5.47 -23.60
CA ALA A 321 0.64 -5.70 -24.93
C ALA A 321 -0.37 -4.63 -25.37
N THR A 322 -0.12 -3.36 -25.04
CA THR A 322 -1.02 -2.23 -25.34
C THR A 322 -1.20 -1.96 -26.83
N GLN A 323 -0.26 -2.41 -27.66
CA GLN A 323 -0.32 -2.34 -29.11
C GLN A 323 -1.33 -3.34 -29.71
N GLU A 324 -1.68 -4.41 -28.99
CA GLU A 324 -2.61 -5.45 -29.46
C GLU A 324 -4.08 -4.99 -29.31
N PRO A 325 -4.83 -4.81 -30.41
CA PRO A 325 -6.23 -4.42 -30.34
C PRO A 325 -7.16 -5.51 -29.82
N ASP A 326 -6.93 -6.79 -30.12
CA ASP A 326 -7.82 -7.87 -29.68
C ASP A 326 -7.67 -8.12 -28.15
N PRO A 327 -8.74 -7.93 -27.35
CA PRO A 327 -8.68 -8.16 -25.90
C PRO A 327 -8.28 -9.61 -25.54
N SER A 328 -8.65 -10.60 -26.35
CA SER A 328 -8.34 -12.01 -26.10
C SER A 328 -6.85 -12.29 -26.26
N GLU A 329 -6.28 -11.84 -27.38
CA GLU A 329 -4.84 -12.00 -27.65
C GLU A 329 -4.00 -11.14 -26.72
N ARG A 330 -4.45 -9.92 -26.41
CA ARG A 330 -3.80 -9.04 -25.43
C ARG A 330 -3.68 -9.71 -24.07
N LEU A 331 -4.76 -10.33 -23.56
CA LEU A 331 -4.72 -11.09 -22.31
C LEU A 331 -3.75 -12.28 -22.38
N ARG A 332 -3.72 -13.01 -23.50
CA ARG A 332 -2.80 -14.14 -23.70
C ARG A 332 -1.34 -13.69 -23.65
N LEU A 333 -0.99 -12.62 -24.37
CA LEU A 333 0.36 -12.05 -24.41
C LEU A 333 0.81 -11.52 -23.04
N ILE A 334 -0.09 -10.88 -22.29
CA ILE A 334 0.18 -10.42 -20.93
C ILE A 334 0.48 -11.62 -20.01
N ALA A 335 -0.36 -12.66 -20.04
CA ALA A 335 -0.16 -13.86 -19.22
C ALA A 335 1.15 -14.59 -19.56
N GLU A 336 1.56 -14.55 -20.82
CA GLU A 336 2.86 -15.07 -21.26
C GLU A 336 4.03 -14.23 -20.72
N SER A 337 3.93 -12.90 -20.82
CA SER A 337 4.94 -11.97 -20.30
C SER A 337 5.09 -12.04 -18.78
N THR A 338 3.99 -12.13 -18.02
CA THR A 338 4.04 -12.22 -16.55
C THR A 338 4.64 -13.54 -16.07
N ARG A 339 4.41 -14.64 -16.79
CA ARG A 339 5.05 -15.94 -16.51
C ARG A 339 6.57 -15.86 -16.68
N GLY A 340 7.03 -15.33 -17.82
CA GLY A 340 8.46 -15.13 -18.08
C GLY A 340 9.13 -14.19 -17.08
N ALA A 341 8.49 -13.05 -16.80
CA ALA A 341 8.96 -12.08 -15.82
C ALA A 341 9.11 -12.69 -14.42
N LYS A 342 8.21 -13.60 -14.02
CA LYS A 342 8.28 -14.28 -12.72
C LYS A 342 9.42 -15.30 -12.65
N GLU A 343 9.68 -16.02 -13.74
CA GLU A 343 10.78 -16.99 -13.83
C GLU A 343 12.14 -16.28 -13.76
N GLU A 344 12.32 -15.20 -14.53
CA GLU A 344 13.52 -14.36 -14.48
C GLU A 344 13.68 -13.68 -13.11
N HIS A 345 12.57 -13.17 -12.54
CA HIS A 345 12.57 -12.55 -11.23
C HIS A 345 13.07 -13.50 -10.13
N ASN A 346 12.55 -14.73 -10.11
CA ASN A 346 12.96 -15.76 -9.15
C ASN A 346 14.44 -16.15 -9.30
N ALA A 347 14.96 -16.11 -10.54
CA ALA A 347 16.35 -16.45 -10.83
C ALA A 347 17.34 -15.34 -10.46
N LEU A 348 16.95 -14.06 -10.57
CA LEU A 348 17.90 -12.93 -10.63
C LEU A 348 17.61 -11.77 -9.67
N GLY A 349 16.33 -11.42 -9.41
CA GLY A 349 15.95 -10.09 -8.92
C GLY A 349 15.91 -9.88 -7.40
N ALA A 350 15.36 -10.83 -6.64
CA ALA A 350 15.07 -10.61 -5.21
C ALA A 350 16.34 -10.43 -4.34
N ARG A 351 17.42 -11.14 -4.68
CA ARG A 351 18.69 -11.06 -3.93
C ARG A 351 19.50 -9.81 -4.28
N LEU A 352 19.55 -9.43 -5.55
CA LEU A 352 20.30 -8.26 -6.00
C LEU A 352 19.76 -6.95 -5.41
N MET A 353 18.44 -6.75 -5.38
CA MET A 353 17.85 -5.53 -4.79
C MET A 353 18.02 -5.48 -3.26
N THR A 354 17.85 -6.61 -2.58
CA THR A 354 18.04 -6.71 -1.12
C THR A 354 19.50 -6.46 -0.75
N ASP A 355 20.44 -7.06 -1.50
CA ASP A 355 21.87 -6.85 -1.31
C ASP A 355 22.23 -5.38 -1.58
N TRP A 356 21.87 -4.81 -2.74
CA TRP A 356 22.16 -3.41 -3.03
C TRP A 356 21.52 -2.43 -2.03
N GLY A 357 20.29 -2.67 -1.57
CA GLY A 357 19.66 -1.84 -0.53
C GLY A 357 20.44 -1.87 0.79
N GLU A 358 21.00 -3.02 1.14
CA GLU A 358 21.76 -3.23 2.39
C GLU A 358 23.18 -2.64 2.35
N TYR A 359 23.77 -2.55 1.15
CA TYR A 359 25.15 -2.06 0.94
C TYR A 359 25.24 -0.68 0.29
N ALA A 360 24.14 -0.12 -0.21
CA ALA A 360 24.09 1.25 -0.73
C ALA A 360 24.53 2.22 0.36
N ALA A 361 25.56 3.02 0.09
CA ALA A 361 25.99 4.05 1.02
C ALA A 361 24.86 5.10 1.15
N PRO A 362 24.22 5.23 2.34
CA PRO A 362 22.98 5.99 2.50
C PRO A 362 23.06 7.43 1.98
N ARG A 363 24.19 8.08 2.24
CA ARG A 363 24.42 9.49 1.89
C ARG A 363 24.60 9.72 0.40
N THR A 364 25.28 8.80 -0.31
CA THR A 364 25.49 8.93 -1.75
C THR A 364 24.22 8.64 -2.51
N PHE A 365 23.45 7.64 -2.08
CA PHE A 365 22.18 7.29 -2.73
C PHE A 365 21.13 8.40 -2.57
N HIS A 366 20.97 8.94 -1.36
CA HIS A 366 20.06 10.06 -1.14
C HIS A 366 20.46 11.30 -1.98
N LEU A 367 21.75 11.65 -2.01
CA LEU A 367 22.24 12.76 -2.83
C LEU A 367 22.00 12.53 -4.32
N ALA A 368 22.27 11.30 -4.81
CA ALA A 368 22.04 10.94 -6.20
C ALA A 368 20.57 11.01 -6.58
N SER A 369 19.65 10.49 -5.75
CA SER A 369 18.21 10.57 -5.98
C SER A 369 17.71 12.02 -6.01
N ARG A 370 18.15 12.86 -5.07
CA ARG A 370 17.81 14.30 -5.09
C ARG A 370 18.32 14.99 -6.35
N LEU A 371 19.57 14.72 -6.75
CA LEU A 371 20.14 15.33 -7.95
C LEU A 371 19.41 14.87 -9.20
N TYR A 372 19.14 13.56 -9.32
CA TYR A 372 18.39 12.94 -10.41
C TYR A 372 17.02 13.62 -10.61
N SER A 373 16.29 13.82 -9.50
CA SER A 373 15.00 14.53 -9.50
C SER A 373 15.15 16.02 -9.84
N GLN A 374 16.07 16.74 -9.18
CA GLN A 374 16.23 18.19 -9.33
C GLN A 374 16.65 18.64 -10.74
N ILE A 375 17.47 17.85 -11.44
CA ILE A 375 17.89 18.17 -12.81
C ILE A 375 16.96 17.58 -13.88
N GLY A 376 15.89 16.89 -13.46
CA GLY A 376 14.96 16.22 -14.38
C GLY A 376 15.63 15.14 -15.21
N MET A 377 16.57 14.37 -14.63
CA MET A 377 17.37 13.38 -15.36
C MET A 377 16.49 12.27 -15.98
N ALA A 378 15.29 12.03 -15.44
CA ALA A 378 14.29 11.16 -16.04
C ALA A 378 13.95 11.52 -17.51
N ASN A 379 14.10 12.79 -17.89
CA ASN A 379 13.86 13.27 -19.26
C ASN A 379 15.01 12.96 -20.23
N MET A 380 16.16 12.48 -19.72
CA MET A 380 17.39 12.32 -20.50
C MET A 380 17.65 10.89 -20.96
N HIS A 381 16.78 9.94 -20.62
CA HIS A 381 16.91 8.54 -21.04
C HIS A 381 15.54 7.92 -21.30
N ARG A 382 15.51 6.75 -21.95
CA ARG A 382 14.27 6.00 -22.12
C ARG A 382 13.68 5.62 -20.75
N PRO A 383 12.34 5.60 -20.58
CA PRO A 383 11.74 5.27 -19.29
C PRO A 383 12.17 3.87 -18.82
N ILE A 384 12.38 3.69 -17.52
CA ILE A 384 12.67 2.37 -16.95
C ILE A 384 11.46 1.45 -17.12
N HIS A 385 10.28 1.99 -16.86
CA HIS A 385 8.95 1.41 -17.01
C HIS A 385 7.96 2.56 -17.22
N ASN A 386 6.79 2.27 -17.78
CA ASN A 386 5.79 3.31 -18.04
C ASN A 386 5.01 3.67 -16.77
N LEU A 387 4.67 2.68 -15.97
CA LEU A 387 3.87 2.85 -14.76
C LEU A 387 4.08 1.70 -13.76
N VAL A 388 3.64 1.92 -12.54
CA VAL A 388 3.57 0.87 -11.52
C VAL A 388 2.14 0.33 -11.44
N ILE A 389 1.98 -0.99 -11.49
CA ILE A 389 0.71 -1.67 -11.24
C ILE A 389 0.87 -2.65 -10.09
N SER A 390 0.11 -2.46 -9.03
CA SER A 390 0.10 -3.35 -7.86
C SER A 390 -1.29 -3.93 -7.64
N ASN A 391 -1.34 -5.20 -7.26
CA ASN A 391 -2.59 -5.91 -6.98
C ASN A 391 -2.46 -6.62 -5.64
N VAL A 392 -3.28 -6.21 -4.69
CA VAL A 392 -3.27 -6.71 -3.31
C VAL A 392 -4.56 -7.48 -3.04
N PRO A 393 -4.49 -8.75 -2.63
CA PRO A 393 -5.69 -9.47 -2.20
C PRO A 393 -6.18 -8.88 -0.88
N GLY A 394 -7.41 -8.38 -0.87
CA GLY A 394 -8.09 -7.94 0.35
C GLY A 394 -9.11 -8.97 0.86
N PRO A 395 -9.76 -8.66 1.99
CA PRO A 395 -10.69 -9.55 2.66
C PRO A 395 -12.01 -9.71 1.89
N SER A 396 -12.54 -10.93 1.91
CA SER A 396 -13.82 -11.29 1.28
C SER A 396 -15.01 -11.23 2.24
N PHE A 397 -14.87 -10.48 3.33
CA PHE A 397 -15.87 -10.35 4.40
C PHE A 397 -15.99 -8.88 4.81
N PRO A 398 -17.15 -8.47 5.35
CA PRO A 398 -17.38 -7.08 5.73
C PRO A 398 -16.40 -6.66 6.83
N LEU A 399 -15.97 -5.40 6.74
CA LEU A 399 -15.10 -4.76 7.71
C LEU A 399 -15.79 -3.50 8.22
N TYR A 400 -15.52 -3.12 9.45
CA TYR A 400 -16.08 -1.95 10.11
C TYR A 400 -14.97 -1.14 10.75
N PHE A 401 -15.05 0.18 10.68
CA PHE A 401 -14.11 1.08 11.34
C PHE A 401 -14.88 1.94 12.34
N ALA A 402 -14.69 1.65 13.62
CA ALA A 402 -15.46 2.19 14.74
C ALA A 402 -16.98 1.97 14.55
N GLY A 403 -17.36 0.82 14.02
CA GLY A 403 -18.74 0.46 13.71
C GLY A 403 -19.28 0.97 12.37
N ALA A 404 -18.57 1.86 11.67
CA ALA A 404 -18.95 2.29 10.32
C ALA A 404 -18.52 1.25 9.28
N LYS A 405 -19.43 0.75 8.44
CA LYS A 405 -19.15 -0.33 7.49
C LYS A 405 -18.28 0.16 6.34
N LEU A 406 -17.22 -0.56 6.01
CA LEU A 406 -16.41 -0.33 4.81
C LEU A 406 -17.21 -0.68 3.55
N ILE A 407 -17.37 0.31 2.68
CA ILE A 407 -18.08 0.19 1.41
C ILE A 407 -17.10 0.04 0.25
N ALA A 408 -15.97 0.75 0.31
CA ALA A 408 -14.91 0.70 -0.69
C ALA A 408 -13.57 1.10 -0.10
N ALA A 409 -12.48 0.54 -0.63
CA ALA A 409 -11.12 0.85 -0.23
C ALA A 409 -10.23 0.96 -1.47
N TYR A 410 -9.84 2.19 -1.81
CA TYR A 410 -9.01 2.51 -2.97
C TYR A 410 -7.55 2.70 -2.54
N PRO A 411 -6.67 1.71 -2.72
CA PRO A 411 -5.25 1.84 -2.40
C PRO A 411 -4.54 2.72 -3.43
N MET A 412 -3.48 3.40 -3.01
CA MET A 412 -2.70 4.33 -3.82
C MET A 412 -1.22 4.17 -3.47
N GLY A 413 -0.46 3.50 -4.34
CA GLY A 413 0.99 3.36 -4.22
C GLY A 413 1.72 4.61 -4.72
N PRO A 414 2.96 4.86 -4.27
CA PRO A 414 3.72 6.05 -4.70
C PRO A 414 3.96 6.06 -6.21
N ILE A 415 3.94 7.25 -6.80
CA ILE A 415 4.55 7.47 -8.13
C ILE A 415 6.06 7.59 -7.99
N MET A 416 6.78 7.23 -9.05
CA MET A 416 8.24 7.22 -9.08
C MET A 416 8.75 8.24 -10.10
N GLU A 417 9.97 8.74 -9.89
CA GLU A 417 10.58 9.64 -10.86
C GLU A 417 10.65 8.97 -12.25
N GLY A 418 10.18 9.67 -13.30
CA GLY A 418 10.09 9.11 -14.66
C GLY A 418 8.88 8.22 -14.91
N ALA A 419 8.02 7.96 -13.92
CA ALA A 419 6.77 7.21 -14.05
C ALA A 419 5.65 7.91 -13.26
N GLY A 420 4.94 8.81 -13.93
CA GLY A 420 3.92 9.68 -13.35
C GLY A 420 2.60 9.00 -12.99
N ILE A 421 2.45 7.69 -13.23
CA ILE A 421 1.23 6.94 -12.93
C ILE A 421 1.53 5.75 -12.03
N ASN A 422 0.77 5.65 -10.94
CA ASN A 422 0.64 4.44 -10.13
C ASN A 422 -0.83 3.99 -10.14
N VAL A 423 -1.02 2.71 -10.40
CA VAL A 423 -2.32 2.04 -10.22
C VAL A 423 -2.17 0.96 -9.17
N THR A 424 -2.96 1.05 -8.11
CA THR A 424 -3.04 0.01 -7.10
C THR A 424 -4.45 -0.53 -7.01
N VAL A 425 -4.55 -1.85 -6.90
CA VAL A 425 -5.80 -2.60 -6.95
C VAL A 425 -5.94 -3.39 -5.66
N LEU A 426 -7.13 -3.37 -5.05
CA LEU A 426 -7.50 -4.16 -3.88
C LEU A 426 -8.80 -4.91 -4.18
N SER A 427 -8.84 -6.22 -3.95
CA SER A 427 -10.11 -6.95 -3.94
C SER A 427 -10.79 -6.81 -2.57
N TYR A 428 -12.03 -6.35 -2.51
CA TYR A 428 -12.79 -6.25 -1.26
C TYR A 428 -14.23 -6.71 -1.46
N GLU A 429 -14.67 -7.65 -0.61
CA GLU A 429 -15.94 -8.39 -0.78
C GLU A 429 -16.10 -8.88 -2.24
N ASP A 430 -17.10 -8.36 -2.96
CA ASP A 430 -17.46 -8.77 -4.31
C ASP A 430 -16.87 -7.85 -5.40
N ASN A 431 -15.98 -6.93 -5.03
CA ASN A 431 -15.47 -5.89 -5.92
C ASN A 431 -13.95 -5.90 -6.03
N ILE A 432 -13.47 -5.36 -7.14
CA ILE A 432 -12.11 -4.91 -7.31
C ILE A 432 -12.11 -3.38 -7.29
N ASP A 433 -11.45 -2.81 -6.29
CA ASP A 433 -11.27 -1.37 -6.12
C ASP A 433 -9.93 -0.94 -6.72
N VAL A 434 -9.99 0.03 -7.64
CA VAL A 434 -8.83 0.55 -8.36
C VAL A 434 -8.60 1.99 -7.93
N GLY A 435 -7.45 2.24 -7.30
CA GLY A 435 -6.99 3.59 -6.99
C GLY A 435 -5.89 4.03 -7.95
N PHE A 436 -6.08 5.22 -8.51
CA PHE A 436 -5.09 5.91 -9.31
C PHE A 436 -4.43 6.99 -8.46
N MET A 437 -3.11 7.00 -8.41
CA MET A 437 -2.35 8.17 -7.97
C MET A 437 -1.42 8.57 -9.10
N VAL A 438 -1.57 9.80 -9.56
CA VAL A 438 -0.81 10.31 -10.71
C VAL A 438 -0.18 11.65 -10.39
N ASP A 439 0.85 12.01 -11.14
CA ASP A 439 1.34 13.37 -11.18
C ASP A 439 0.31 14.29 -11.86
N ARG A 440 0.07 15.46 -11.25
CA ARG A 440 -0.95 16.40 -11.72
C ARG A 440 -0.63 17.00 -13.09
N GLU A 441 0.64 17.26 -13.38
CA GLU A 441 1.08 17.91 -14.61
C GLU A 441 1.16 16.91 -15.76
N LEU A 442 1.53 15.67 -15.47
CA LEU A 442 1.68 14.62 -16.47
C LEU A 442 0.38 13.89 -16.82
N THR A 443 -0.62 13.90 -15.94
CA THR A 443 -1.90 13.21 -16.15
C THR A 443 -3.06 14.04 -15.56
N PRO A 444 -3.35 15.21 -16.15
CA PRO A 444 -4.40 16.11 -15.64
C PRO A 444 -5.81 15.50 -15.70
N ASP A 445 -6.03 14.57 -16.64
CA ASP A 445 -7.33 13.96 -16.93
C ASP A 445 -7.50 12.57 -16.28
N VAL A 446 -7.03 12.41 -15.04
CA VAL A 446 -7.04 11.11 -14.34
C VAL A 446 -8.42 10.44 -14.27
N TRP A 447 -9.51 11.22 -14.33
CA TRP A 447 -10.88 10.69 -14.33
C TRP A 447 -11.29 10.06 -15.66
N ASP A 448 -10.71 10.47 -16.78
CA ASP A 448 -10.92 9.81 -18.08
C ASP A 448 -10.25 8.43 -18.07
N LEU A 449 -9.04 8.35 -17.49
CA LEU A 449 -8.35 7.08 -17.26
C LEU A 449 -9.17 6.14 -16.37
N ALA A 450 -9.70 6.65 -15.25
CA ALA A 450 -10.55 5.86 -14.37
C ALA A 450 -11.87 5.42 -15.03
N ALA A 451 -12.47 6.25 -15.87
CA ALA A 451 -13.69 5.91 -16.61
C ALA A 451 -13.45 4.81 -17.66
N ALA A 452 -12.25 4.75 -18.25
CA ALA A 452 -11.90 3.72 -19.23
C ALA A 452 -11.78 2.30 -18.63
N VAL A 453 -11.68 2.17 -17.30
CA VAL A 453 -11.57 0.85 -16.62
C VAL A 453 -12.79 -0.03 -16.86
N GLU A 454 -13.99 0.55 -16.77
CA GLU A 454 -15.24 -0.19 -16.95
C GLU A 454 -15.37 -0.69 -18.40
N ALA A 455 -15.06 0.16 -19.38
CA ALA A 455 -15.07 -0.22 -20.78
C ALA A 455 -14.07 -1.35 -21.09
N ALA A 456 -12.85 -1.29 -20.54
CA ALA A 456 -11.86 -2.34 -20.73
C ALA A 456 -12.25 -3.67 -20.04
N TYR A 457 -12.93 -3.59 -18.90
CA TYR A 457 -13.50 -4.74 -18.22
C TYR A 457 -14.62 -5.40 -19.03
N ASP A 458 -15.56 -4.60 -19.53
CA ASP A 458 -16.70 -5.09 -20.32
C ASP A 458 -16.25 -5.72 -21.64
N GLU A 459 -15.24 -5.14 -22.30
CA GLU A 459 -14.63 -5.69 -23.51
C GLU A 459 -14.05 -7.11 -23.25
N LEU A 460 -13.27 -7.28 -22.19
CA LEU A 460 -12.70 -8.58 -21.81
C LEU A 460 -13.76 -9.59 -21.38
N LEU A 461 -14.79 -9.14 -20.66
CA LEU A 461 -15.90 -9.99 -20.22
C LEU A 461 -16.73 -10.48 -21.42
N ALA A 462 -16.98 -9.61 -22.39
CA ALA A 462 -17.64 -9.98 -23.64
C ALA A 462 -16.82 -11.03 -24.41
N ALA A 463 -15.50 -10.85 -24.49
CA ALA A 463 -14.59 -11.81 -25.12
C ALA A 463 -14.61 -13.18 -24.40
N ALA A 464 -14.61 -13.19 -23.06
CA ALA A 464 -14.72 -14.41 -22.26
C ALA A 464 -16.02 -15.17 -22.55
N ARG A 465 -17.15 -14.45 -22.58
CA ARG A 465 -18.49 -15.00 -22.84
C ARG A 465 -18.64 -15.54 -24.25
N ALA A 466 -18.06 -14.86 -25.23
CA ALA A 466 -18.00 -15.34 -26.61
C ALA A 466 -17.22 -16.65 -26.71
N LYS A 467 -16.10 -16.76 -25.99
CA LYS A 467 -15.25 -17.97 -25.97
C LYS A 467 -15.93 -19.18 -25.32
N THR A 468 -16.69 -18.99 -24.24
CA THR A 468 -17.38 -20.08 -23.54
C THR A 468 -18.75 -20.43 -24.12
N GLY A 469 -19.22 -19.70 -25.14
CA GLY A 469 -20.54 -19.89 -25.73
C GLY A 469 -21.70 -19.44 -24.83
N THR A 470 -21.42 -18.81 -23.69
CA THR A 470 -22.40 -18.15 -22.82
C THR A 470 -22.62 -16.72 -23.31
N ALA A 471 -23.23 -16.57 -24.49
CA ALA A 471 -23.69 -15.25 -24.93
C ALA A 471 -24.75 -14.71 -23.96
N VAL A 472 -24.65 -13.44 -23.61
CA VAL A 472 -25.73 -12.70 -22.95
C VAL A 472 -26.93 -12.70 -23.92
N PRO A 473 -28.17 -13.01 -23.48
CA PRO A 473 -29.33 -12.76 -24.32
C PRO A 473 -29.34 -11.26 -24.61
N ALA A 474 -29.18 -10.88 -25.88
CA ALA A 474 -29.39 -9.50 -26.28
C ALA A 474 -30.79 -9.09 -25.81
N GLU A 475 -30.90 -8.06 -24.97
CA GLU A 475 -32.18 -7.40 -24.79
C GLU A 475 -32.59 -6.85 -26.15
N ASP A 476 -33.68 -7.42 -26.68
CA ASP A 476 -34.31 -7.01 -27.94
C ASP A 476 -34.65 -5.51 -27.87
N ALA A 477 -33.78 -4.70 -28.45
CA ALA A 477 -34.11 -3.34 -28.85
C ALA A 477 -34.96 -3.37 -30.13
N THR A 478 -36.19 -3.87 -30.02
CA THR A 478 -37.26 -3.63 -30.99
C THR A 478 -38.58 -3.34 -30.28
N ALA A 479 -38.60 -2.26 -29.49
CA ALA A 479 -39.85 -1.59 -29.16
C ALA A 479 -40.15 -0.55 -30.27
N GLU A 480 -40.87 -1.02 -31.27
CA GLU A 480 -41.51 -0.22 -32.30
C GLU A 480 -42.38 0.87 -31.65
N LYS A 481 -42.08 2.14 -31.97
CA LYS A 481 -42.88 3.30 -31.53
C LYS A 481 -44.27 3.23 -32.17
N ALA A 482 -45.29 2.95 -31.37
CA ALA A 482 -46.68 3.22 -31.72
C ALA A 482 -47.02 4.71 -31.49
N PRO A 483 -47.86 5.36 -32.33
CA PRO A 483 -48.04 6.79 -32.32
C PRO A 483 -49.02 7.26 -31.23
N GLU A 484 -48.68 8.42 -30.69
CA GLU A 484 -49.39 9.20 -29.69
C GLU A 484 -50.81 9.55 -30.17
N LYS A 485 -51.83 9.05 -29.46
CA LYS A 485 -53.21 9.53 -29.59
C LYS A 485 -53.48 10.56 -28.50
N THR A 486 -53.72 11.77 -28.95
CA THR A 486 -54.32 12.90 -28.23
C THR A 486 -55.59 12.47 -27.49
N SER A 487 -55.69 12.85 -26.21
CA SER A 487 -56.94 12.79 -25.45
C SER A 487 -57.41 14.21 -25.16
N THR A 488 -58.64 14.50 -25.58
CA THR A 488 -59.42 15.66 -25.16
C THR A 488 -60.62 15.18 -24.35
N ASP A 489 -60.88 15.91 -23.27
CA ASP A 489 -62.12 16.05 -22.50
C ASP A 489 -62.60 14.92 -21.58
N GLY A 490 -62.74 15.27 -20.29
CA GLY A 490 -63.34 14.47 -19.21
C GLY A 490 -64.87 14.60 -19.16
N PRO A 491 -65.53 14.72 -17.99
CA PRO A 491 -65.28 14.09 -16.68
C PRO A 491 -66.53 13.33 -16.17
N ALA A 492 -66.39 12.28 -15.32
CA ALA A 492 -67.53 11.78 -14.52
C ALA A 492 -67.16 10.81 -13.37
N THR A 493 -67.36 11.29 -12.15
CA THR A 493 -68.01 10.64 -10.97
C THR A 493 -67.61 9.24 -10.47
N ALA A 494 -66.97 9.26 -9.30
CA ALA A 494 -67.29 8.55 -8.04
C ALA A 494 -68.02 7.19 -8.06
N THR A 495 -67.43 6.16 -7.44
CA THR A 495 -68.07 5.44 -6.31
C THR A 495 -67.06 4.66 -5.45
N THR A 496 -67.25 4.75 -4.14
CA THR A 496 -66.67 3.97 -3.03
C THR A 496 -67.00 2.47 -3.07
N THR A 497 -66.10 1.57 -2.67
CA THR A 497 -66.42 0.48 -1.70
C THR A 497 -65.18 -0.18 -1.09
N ALA A 498 -65.38 -0.66 0.13
CA ALA A 498 -64.39 -1.12 1.09
C ALA A 498 -64.07 -2.63 1.03
N SER A 499 -62.88 -2.97 1.53
CA SER A 499 -62.53 -4.08 2.44
C SER A 499 -63.15 -5.47 2.24
N ARG A 500 -62.28 -6.49 2.07
CA ARG A 500 -62.51 -7.80 2.73
C ARG A 500 -61.23 -8.55 3.04
N LYS A 501 -61.25 -9.10 4.25
CA LYS A 501 -60.25 -9.86 5.01
C LYS A 501 -60.60 -11.36 4.91
N ALA A 502 -59.61 -12.25 4.81
CA ALA A 502 -59.71 -13.67 5.19
C ALA A 502 -58.29 -14.28 5.25
N THR A 503 -57.67 -14.49 6.41
CA THR A 503 -57.72 -15.62 7.36
C THR A 503 -57.18 -16.98 6.89
N ALA A 504 -56.29 -17.51 7.73
CA ALA A 504 -55.42 -18.68 7.61
C ALA A 504 -56.05 -20.04 7.95
N LYS A 505 -55.35 -21.13 7.55
CA LYS A 505 -55.22 -22.48 8.19
C LYS A 505 -54.47 -23.39 7.19
N LYS A 506 -53.67 -24.42 7.53
CA LYS A 506 -52.95 -24.91 8.72
C LYS A 506 -52.01 -26.04 8.20
N ALA A 507 -50.80 -26.11 8.76
CA ALA A 507 -49.77 -27.17 8.90
C ALA A 507 -50.01 -28.64 8.40
N PRO A 508 -48.95 -29.46 8.26
CA PRO A 508 -48.41 -30.12 9.46
C PRO A 508 -46.87 -30.18 9.61
N VAL A 509 -46.49 -30.47 10.85
CA VAL A 509 -45.17 -30.59 11.47
C VAL A 509 -44.85 -32.07 11.73
N ASN A 510 -43.58 -32.46 11.70
CA ASN A 510 -42.96 -33.53 12.53
C ASN A 510 -41.46 -33.18 12.68
N LYS A 511 -40.86 -32.83 13.84
CA LYS A 511 -40.48 -33.62 15.05
C LYS A 511 -39.88 -34.99 14.70
N ALA A 512 -38.76 -35.48 15.24
CA ALA A 512 -37.76 -35.12 16.26
C ALA A 512 -36.47 -35.94 15.92
N THR A 513 -35.27 -35.84 16.51
CA THR A 513 -34.89 -36.12 17.91
C THR A 513 -33.37 -35.92 18.09
N LYS A 514 -32.95 -35.46 19.27
CA LYS A 514 -31.57 -35.48 19.80
C LYS A 514 -31.18 -36.87 20.35
N LYS A 515 -29.92 -37.30 20.21
CA LYS A 515 -29.08 -37.75 21.35
C LYS A 515 -27.59 -37.93 21.00
N ALA A 516 -26.77 -37.75 22.02
CA ALA A 516 -25.31 -37.67 22.07
C ALA A 516 -24.56 -39.02 21.97
N ALA A 517 -23.26 -38.99 21.58
CA ALA A 517 -22.11 -39.26 22.45
C ALA A 517 -20.86 -39.83 21.71
N ALA A 518 -19.68 -39.30 22.11
CA ALA A 518 -18.38 -39.97 22.30
C ALA A 518 -17.46 -40.42 21.13
N LYS A 519 -16.31 -39.72 21.06
CA LYS A 519 -14.89 -40.17 20.99
C LYS A 519 -14.52 -41.52 20.31
N LYS A 520 -13.66 -41.41 19.28
CA LYS A 520 -12.43 -42.19 18.99
C LYS A 520 -11.69 -41.47 17.83
N ALA A 521 -10.53 -40.84 18.00
CA ALA A 521 -9.18 -41.37 18.25
C ALA A 521 -8.67 -42.32 17.16
N THR A 522 -8.05 -41.74 16.13
CA THR A 522 -7.05 -42.34 15.22
C THR A 522 -5.97 -41.26 15.06
N GLY A 523 -4.73 -41.37 15.55
CA GLY A 523 -3.87 -42.53 15.58
C GLY A 523 -2.85 -42.38 14.45
N ASN A 524 -1.92 -41.42 14.54
CA ASN A 524 -0.72 -41.44 13.70
C ASN A 524 0.53 -41.12 14.50
N LYS A 525 1.57 -41.91 14.20
CA LYS A 525 2.68 -42.30 15.08
C LYS A 525 3.81 -41.28 15.12
N THR A 526 4.33 -41.05 16.32
CA THR A 526 5.68 -40.56 16.61
C THR A 526 6.73 -41.58 16.18
N PRO A 527 7.91 -41.19 15.66
CA PRO A 527 9.10 -42.02 15.72
C PRO A 527 9.97 -41.62 16.91
N THR A 528 10.02 -42.49 17.91
CA THR A 528 11.00 -42.48 18.98
C THR A 528 12.37 -42.94 18.49
N ARG A 529 13.36 -42.09 18.76
CA ARG A 529 14.76 -42.34 19.15
C ARG A 529 15.14 -43.82 19.38
N LYS A 530 16.10 -44.33 18.60
CA LYS A 530 16.93 -45.49 18.97
C LYS A 530 18.40 -45.04 19.13
N SER A 531 18.94 -45.46 20.27
CA SER A 531 20.33 -45.38 20.69
C SER A 531 21.24 -46.34 19.90
N ALA A 532 22.44 -45.89 19.53
CA ALA A 532 23.59 -46.74 19.28
C ALA A 532 24.87 -46.07 19.82
N THR A 533 25.56 -46.81 20.68
CA THR A 533 26.80 -46.49 21.41
C THR A 533 28.08 -46.76 20.60
N LYS A 534 29.19 -46.14 21.07
CA LYS A 534 30.64 -46.34 20.75
C LYS A 534 31.11 -45.61 19.48
N LYS A 535 32.20 -44.83 19.46
CA LYS A 535 33.53 -44.97 20.10
C LYS A 535 34.23 -43.59 20.15
N ALA A 536 35.00 -43.34 21.21
CA ALA A 536 35.99 -42.25 21.30
C ALA A 536 37.20 -42.50 20.36
N PRO A 537 38.05 -41.48 20.17
CA PRO A 537 39.36 -41.59 20.82
C PRO A 537 39.77 -40.33 21.60
N ALA A 538 40.65 -40.57 22.56
CA ALA A 538 41.18 -39.65 23.55
C ALA A 538 42.55 -39.07 23.18
N LYS A 539 42.99 -38.14 24.06
CA LYS A 539 44.35 -37.61 24.35
C LYS A 539 44.59 -36.21 23.75
N LYS A 540 45.05 -35.21 24.51
CA LYS A 540 45.99 -35.24 25.65
C LYS A 540 45.75 -34.06 26.61
N ALA A 541 46.02 -34.32 27.88
CA ALA A 541 45.97 -33.40 29.01
C ALA A 541 47.33 -32.74 29.30
N THR A 542 47.30 -31.59 29.98
CA THR A 542 48.22 -31.19 31.08
C THR A 542 47.61 -29.96 31.77
N MET A 543 47.08 -30.09 33.00
CA MET A 543 47.70 -29.69 34.30
C MET A 543 48.11 -28.20 34.36
N ARG A 544 47.81 -27.39 35.38
CA ARG A 544 47.83 -27.65 36.83
C ARG A 544 47.26 -26.44 37.63
N LYS A 545 46.38 -26.74 38.60
CA LYS A 545 46.24 -26.24 40.00
C LYS A 545 46.46 -24.75 40.40
N THR A 546 45.38 -24.20 40.96
CA THR A 546 45.21 -23.55 42.31
C THR A 546 46.19 -22.46 42.79
N ALA A 547 45.66 -21.31 43.20
CA ALA A 547 45.60 -20.88 44.61
C ALA A 547 44.85 -19.54 44.79
N ALA A 548 44.08 -19.47 45.87
CA ALA A 548 43.36 -18.29 46.36
C ALA A 548 44.28 -17.26 47.03
N LYS A 549 43.89 -15.96 47.04
CA LYS A 549 43.58 -15.18 48.27
C LYS A 549 43.45 -13.67 48.03
N LYS A 550 42.53 -13.10 48.82
CA LYS A 550 42.54 -11.79 49.50
C LYS A 550 42.13 -10.53 48.72
N ALA A 551 40.95 -10.04 49.11
CA ALA A 551 40.66 -8.61 49.25
C ALA A 551 41.62 -7.93 50.26
N PRO A 552 41.66 -6.59 50.24
CA PRO A 552 41.10 -5.89 51.39
C PRO A 552 40.22 -4.68 51.03
N ALA A 553 39.34 -4.39 51.98
CA ALA A 553 38.46 -3.23 52.06
C ALA A 553 39.14 -2.01 52.70
N ARG A 554 38.43 -0.85 52.63
CA ARG A 554 38.51 0.42 53.40
C ARG A 554 38.87 1.62 52.51
N LYS A 555 38.29 2.83 52.66
CA LYS A 555 37.24 3.39 53.52
C LYS A 555 36.95 4.84 53.06
N THR A 556 35.68 5.24 53.14
CA THR A 556 35.13 6.54 53.64
C THR A 556 35.73 7.89 53.24
N ALA A 557 34.88 8.78 52.72
CA ALA A 557 34.45 10.10 53.26
C ALA A 557 33.95 10.99 52.11
N SER A 558 32.66 11.34 51.99
CA SER A 558 31.87 12.32 52.78
C SER A 558 31.99 13.79 52.31
N SER A 559 30.82 14.33 51.93
CA SER A 559 30.42 15.75 51.88
C SER A 559 30.85 16.53 50.63
N LYS A 560 30.06 17.42 50.00
CA LYS A 560 29.09 18.38 50.55
C LYS A 560 28.15 18.91 49.45
N LYS A 561 26.95 19.31 49.89
CA LYS A 561 25.88 20.06 49.21
C LYS A 561 26.35 21.28 48.40
N ALA A 562 25.67 21.56 47.28
CA ALA A 562 25.08 22.88 46.98
C ALA A 562 24.07 22.78 45.81
N ALA A 563 22.87 23.32 46.01
CA ALA A 563 21.89 23.71 45.00
C ALA A 563 21.52 25.19 45.25
N PRO A 564 20.61 25.81 44.49
CA PRO A 564 20.72 26.25 43.10
C PRO A 564 20.67 27.80 43.00
N ARG A 565 21.00 28.39 41.84
CA ARG A 565 20.68 29.80 41.54
C ARG A 565 19.75 29.88 40.32
N LYS A 566 18.63 30.56 40.52
CA LYS A 566 17.61 30.97 39.54
C LYS A 566 17.74 32.49 39.30
N PRO A 567 16.96 33.12 38.40
CA PRO A 567 17.45 33.81 37.20
C PRO A 567 17.50 35.35 37.36
N SER A 568 18.20 36.02 36.44
CA SER A 568 18.18 37.48 36.28
C SER A 568 17.37 37.89 35.06
N ASN A 569 16.60 38.94 35.25
CA ASN A 569 15.54 39.46 34.40
C ASN A 569 15.94 40.90 34.01
N THR A 570 15.93 41.24 32.72
CA THR A 570 16.02 42.64 32.21
C THR A 570 15.40 42.68 30.81
N ARG A 571 14.11 43.04 30.66
CA ARG A 571 13.50 44.37 30.52
C ARG A 571 13.79 45.09 29.18
N VAL A 572 12.81 44.98 28.28
CA VAL A 572 12.11 46.04 27.50
C VAL A 572 12.89 47.29 27.09
N THR A 573 12.92 47.57 25.77
CA THR A 573 12.70 48.92 25.23
C THR A 573 11.89 48.85 23.92
N GLU A 574 10.84 49.66 23.87
CA GLU A 574 9.98 49.98 22.72
C GLU A 574 10.66 50.97 21.75
N ARG A 575 10.26 50.89 20.47
CA ARG A 575 10.10 51.97 19.45
C ARG A 575 9.49 51.23 18.23
N GLY A 576 8.38 51.58 17.59
CA GLY A 576 7.60 52.81 17.50
C GLY A 576 7.35 53.12 16.01
N ALA A 577 6.09 52.92 15.55
CA ALA A 577 5.45 53.45 14.32
C ALA A 577 6.07 53.11 12.94
N THR A 578 5.34 52.87 11.83
CA THR A 578 4.22 53.66 11.32
C THR A 578 3.41 52.90 10.26
N VAL A 579 2.10 53.15 10.28
CA VAL A 579 1.04 52.75 9.37
C VAL A 579 1.20 53.37 7.98
N ARG A 580 0.90 52.62 6.90
CA ARG A 580 0.32 53.22 5.68
C ARG A 580 -0.63 52.24 4.96
N THR A 581 -1.91 52.53 5.12
CA THR A 581 -3.06 52.00 4.39
C THR A 581 -3.12 52.55 2.96
N ALA A 582 -3.45 51.72 1.98
CA ALA A 582 -4.12 52.18 0.75
C ALA A 582 -5.03 51.09 0.19
N ARG A 583 -6.34 51.26 0.42
CA ARG A 583 -7.44 50.60 -0.29
C ARG A 583 -7.51 51.15 -1.71
N LYS A 584 -7.75 50.28 -2.71
CA LYS A 584 -8.54 50.61 -3.91
C LYS A 584 -9.50 49.46 -4.21
N LYS A 585 -10.79 49.78 -4.23
CA LYS A 585 -11.90 48.94 -4.72
C LYS A 585 -11.92 48.95 -6.25
N PRO A 586 -12.56 47.95 -6.90
CA PRO A 586 -12.81 47.92 -8.33
C PRO A 586 -14.13 48.60 -8.71
N ALA A 587 -14.24 49.04 -9.96
CA ALA A 587 -15.50 49.30 -10.65
C ALA A 587 -15.35 48.87 -12.12
N SER A 588 -16.17 47.90 -12.54
CA SER A 588 -16.58 47.65 -13.93
C SER A 588 -17.58 48.76 -14.37
N PRO A 589 -17.99 48.89 -15.64
CA PRO A 589 -18.37 47.82 -16.59
C PRO A 589 -17.23 47.30 -17.47
#